data_AF-A0A8T1RV87-F1
#
_entry.id   AF-A0A8T1RV87-F1
#
_cell.length_a   1.000
_cell.length_b   1.000
_cell.length_c   1.000
_cell.angle_alpha   90.00
_cell.angle_beta   90.00
_cell.angle_gamma   90.00
#
_symmetry.space_group_name_H-M   'P 1'
#
loop_
_entity.id
_entity.type
_entity.pdbx_description
1 polymer ?
#
loop_
_entity_poly.entity_id
_entity_poly.type
_entity_poly.pdbx_seq_one_letter_code
_entity_poly.pdbx_strand_id
1 'polypeptide(L)'
;DDRLRYKYPSVSCEILTSDVSPITDALGEDEGLLRRLYGFLQGHGVLNPLLASFFSKVMGILINRKTDQIVGFLRKKDDFVSLLLRHIGTSAIMDLLLRLLTCVEQPGLRQDVFNWLNEEKIVQRLIEMIHPSKDDNQHSNASQSLCDIIRLSREQMMQIQDSPEPDQLLATLEK
;
A
#
# COMPACT_ATOMS: atom_id res chain seq x y z
N ASP A 1 -7.42 29.49 -8.25
CA ASP A 1 -6.46 29.40 -9.36
C ASP A 1 -6.00 27.95 -9.47
N ASP A 2 -6.45 27.23 -10.50
CA ASP A 2 -6.18 25.79 -10.67
C ASP A 2 -4.69 25.46 -10.79
N ARG A 3 -3.85 26.44 -11.15
CA ARG A 3 -2.38 26.30 -11.12
C ARG A 3 -1.84 26.10 -9.70
N LEU A 4 -2.40 26.80 -8.72
CA LEU A 4 -1.95 26.67 -7.32
C LEU A 4 -2.40 25.34 -6.71
N ARG A 5 -3.54 24.79 -7.17
CA ARG A 5 -4.12 23.54 -6.69
C ARG A 5 -3.16 22.34 -6.83
N TYR A 6 -2.32 22.32 -7.86
CA TYR A 6 -1.34 21.24 -8.08
C TYR A 6 0.10 21.65 -7.77
N LYS A 7 0.41 22.95 -7.82
CA LYS A 7 1.75 23.46 -7.49
C LYS A 7 2.13 23.17 -6.04
N TYR A 8 1.26 23.47 -5.07
CA TYR A 8 1.59 23.23 -3.66
C TYR A 8 1.74 21.75 -3.32
N PRO A 9 0.84 20.84 -3.75
CA PRO A 9 1.05 19.41 -3.57
C PRO A 9 2.32 18.89 -4.21
N SER A 10 2.67 19.36 -5.42
CA SER A 10 3.90 18.97 -6.10
C SER A 10 5.14 19.40 -5.31
N VAL A 11 5.23 20.67 -4.89
CA VAL A 11 6.36 21.16 -4.09
C VAL A 11 6.44 20.44 -2.74
N SER A 12 5.29 20.22 -2.09
CA SER A 12 5.24 19.48 -0.82
C SER A 12 5.72 18.04 -1.00
N CYS A 13 5.31 17.38 -2.08
CA CYS A 13 5.78 16.04 -2.42
C CYS A 13 7.31 16.02 -2.58
N GLU A 14 7.89 16.95 -3.34
CA GLU A 14 9.35 17.01 -3.52
C GLU A 14 10.10 17.26 -2.21
N ILE A 15 9.57 18.11 -1.31
CA ILE A 15 10.17 18.33 0.01
C ILE A 15 10.08 17.07 0.88
N LEU A 16 8.90 16.46 0.98
CA LEU A 16 8.66 15.28 1.82
C LEU A 16 9.36 14.03 1.28
N THR A 17 9.69 14.00 -0.01
CA THR A 17 10.41 12.90 -0.66
C THR A 17 11.88 13.20 -0.89
N SER A 18 12.37 14.34 -0.39
CA SER A 18 13.78 14.70 -0.45
C SER A 18 14.64 13.77 0.39
N ASP A 19 15.92 13.65 0.04
CA ASP A 19 16.88 12.82 0.78
C ASP A 19 17.41 13.53 2.04
N VAL A 20 16.48 14.05 2.85
CA VAL A 20 16.77 14.77 4.09
C VAL A 20 16.18 13.96 5.24
N SER A 21 17.02 13.15 5.90
CA SER A 21 16.59 12.23 6.97
C SER A 21 15.73 12.91 8.05
N PRO A 22 16.08 14.11 8.57
CA PRO A 22 15.24 14.78 9.57
C PRO A 22 13.79 15.02 9.15
N ILE A 23 13.52 15.21 7.85
CA ILE A 23 12.15 15.38 7.34
C ILE A 23 11.40 14.04 7.36
N THR A 24 12.07 12.97 6.91
CA THR A 24 11.50 11.61 6.91
C THR A 24 11.28 11.13 8.36
N ASP A 25 12.22 11.42 9.26
CA ASP A 25 12.14 11.11 10.69
C ASP A 25 10.94 11.80 11.33
N ALA A 26 10.82 13.12 11.17
CA ALA A 26 9.70 13.89 11.69
C ALA A 26 8.35 13.38 11.16
N LEU A 27 8.27 13.04 9.86
CA LEU A 27 7.03 12.54 9.26
C LEU A 27 6.67 11.12 9.73
N GLY A 28 7.66 10.24 9.91
CA GLY A 28 7.44 8.85 10.35
C GLY A 28 7.16 8.70 11.85
N GLU A 29 7.60 9.66 12.67
CA GLU A 29 7.49 9.61 14.13
C GLU A 29 6.29 10.41 14.68
N ASP A 30 5.77 11.37 13.91
CA ASP A 30 4.59 12.14 14.29
C ASP A 30 3.29 11.50 13.76
N GLU A 31 2.56 10.80 14.64
CA GLU A 31 1.27 10.19 14.29
C GLU A 31 0.23 11.22 13.81
N GLY A 32 0.32 12.48 14.21
CA GLY A 32 -0.55 13.56 13.73
C GLY A 32 -0.30 13.91 12.27
N LEU A 33 0.97 13.95 11.85
CA LEU A 33 1.35 14.13 10.44
C LEU A 33 0.95 12.90 9.60
N LEU A 34 1.21 11.68 10.10
CA LEU A 34 0.77 10.45 9.44
C LEU A 34 -0.75 10.42 9.25
N ARG A 35 -1.52 10.83 10.26
CA ARG A 35 -2.98 10.91 10.17
C ARG A 35 -3.46 11.92 9.12
N ARG A 36 -2.76 13.06 8.98
CA ARG A 36 -3.06 14.03 7.93
C ARG A 36 -2.79 13.46 6.54
N LEU A 37 -1.67 12.77 6.35
CA LEU A 37 -1.33 12.12 5.10
C LEU A 37 -2.35 11.01 4.76
N TYR A 38 -2.64 10.15 5.75
CA TYR A 38 -3.63 9.09 5.67
C TYR A 38 -5.03 9.59 5.32
N GLY A 39 -5.43 10.76 5.83
CA GLY A 39 -6.71 11.41 5.55
C GLY A 39 -6.98 11.63 4.06
N PHE A 40 -5.94 11.66 3.21
CA PHE A 40 -6.09 11.66 1.76
C PHE A 40 -6.92 10.47 1.24
N LEU A 41 -6.70 9.27 1.79
CA LEU A 41 -7.44 8.06 1.41
C LEU A 41 -8.89 8.07 1.92
N GLN A 42 -9.14 8.72 3.06
CA GLN A 42 -10.45 8.73 3.70
C GLN A 42 -11.49 9.53 2.90
N GLY A 43 -11.07 10.42 2.00
CA GLY A 43 -11.97 11.18 1.12
C GLY A 43 -12.94 10.29 0.33
N HIS A 44 -14.22 10.68 0.26
CA HIS A 44 -15.29 9.88 -0.37
C HIS A 44 -15.31 9.95 -1.91
N GLY A 45 -14.60 10.90 -2.52
CA GLY A 45 -14.57 11.06 -3.97
C GLY A 45 -13.51 10.19 -4.64
N VAL A 46 -13.59 10.08 -5.97
CA VAL A 46 -12.52 9.50 -6.80
C VAL A 46 -11.24 10.33 -6.58
N LEU A 47 -10.13 9.65 -6.29
CA LEU A 47 -8.86 10.32 -6.10
C LEU A 47 -8.40 10.97 -7.42
N ASN A 48 -7.81 12.16 -7.31
CA ASN A 48 -7.12 12.74 -8.44
C ASN A 48 -5.82 11.92 -8.69
N PRO A 49 -5.60 11.37 -9.90
CA PRO A 49 -4.44 10.50 -10.16
C PRO A 49 -3.07 11.14 -9.87
N LEU A 50 -2.93 12.44 -10.13
CA LEU A 50 -1.70 13.19 -9.85
C LEU A 50 -1.48 13.37 -8.34
N LEU A 51 -2.52 13.70 -7.59
CA LEU A 51 -2.40 13.80 -6.13
C LEU A 51 -2.15 12.43 -5.49
N ALA A 52 -2.75 11.38 -6.05
CA ALA A 52 -2.53 10.01 -5.62
C ALA A 52 -1.09 9.55 -5.89
N SER A 53 -0.47 9.97 -7.00
CA SER A 53 0.93 9.66 -7.28
C SER A 53 1.86 10.35 -6.28
N PHE A 54 1.59 11.61 -5.90
CA PHE A 54 2.33 12.30 -4.85
C PHE A 54 2.18 11.61 -3.49
N PHE A 55 0.94 11.28 -3.10
CA PHE A 55 0.65 10.54 -1.87
C PHE A 55 1.40 9.20 -1.83
N SER A 56 1.30 8.42 -2.91
CA SER A 56 1.94 7.10 -3.01
C SER A 56 3.47 7.18 -3.00
N LYS A 57 4.06 8.24 -3.60
CA LYS A 57 5.50 8.50 -3.54
C LYS A 57 5.96 8.77 -2.11
N VAL A 58 5.25 9.63 -1.36
CA VAL A 58 5.56 9.93 0.05
C VAL A 58 5.41 8.68 0.90
N MET A 59 4.28 7.98 0.81
CA MET A 59 4.05 6.74 1.56
C MET A 59 5.07 5.66 1.22
N GLY A 60 5.50 5.55 -0.05
CA GLY A 60 6.51 4.59 -0.46
C GLY A 60 7.87 4.83 0.18
N ILE A 61 8.31 6.08 0.28
CA ILE A 61 9.55 6.44 0.99
C ILE A 61 9.42 6.12 2.48
N LEU A 62 8.27 6.42 3.09
CA LEU A 62 8.01 6.11 4.49
C LEU A 62 8.01 4.60 4.76
N ILE A 63 7.38 3.79 3.91
CA ILE A 63 7.40 2.33 4.02
C ILE A 63 8.83 1.79 3.92
N ASN A 64 9.66 2.38 3.04
CA ASN A 64 11.04 1.94 2.85
C ASN A 64 11.96 2.37 4.01
N ARG A 65 11.84 3.61 4.49
CA ARG A 65 12.78 4.20 5.47
C ARG A 65 12.34 4.07 6.94
N LYS A 66 11.04 3.90 7.18
CA LYS A 66 10.39 3.86 8.51
C LYS A 66 9.42 2.69 8.60
N THR A 67 9.83 1.53 8.09
CA THR A 67 8.97 0.37 7.85
C THR A 67 8.17 -0.03 9.10
N ASP A 68 8.83 -0.25 10.24
CA ASP A 68 8.16 -0.65 11.50
C ASP A 68 7.10 0.35 11.95
N GLN A 69 7.45 1.65 11.95
CA GLN A 69 6.55 2.71 12.39
C GLN A 69 5.32 2.81 11.49
N ILE A 70 5.54 2.73 10.18
CA ILE A 70 4.48 2.91 9.18
C ILE A 70 3.58 1.69 9.10
N VAL A 71 4.15 0.48 9.07
CA VAL A 71 3.36 -0.76 9.14
C VAL A 71 2.57 -0.80 10.44
N GLY A 72 3.20 -0.48 11.58
CA GLY A 72 2.53 -0.40 12.87
C GLY A 72 1.40 0.64 12.89
N PHE A 73 1.58 1.80 12.26
CA PHE A 73 0.54 2.81 12.12
C PHE A 73 -0.63 2.32 11.26
N LEU A 74 -0.35 1.72 10.10
CA LEU A 74 -1.37 1.26 9.14
C LEU A 74 -2.18 0.07 9.68
N ARG A 75 -1.53 -0.88 10.39
CA ARG A 75 -2.20 -2.02 11.04
C ARG A 75 -3.19 -1.60 12.13
N LYS A 76 -3.00 -0.43 12.76
CA LYS A 76 -3.96 0.15 13.73
C LYS A 76 -5.19 0.81 13.05
N LYS A 77 -5.26 0.80 11.71
CA LYS A 77 -6.36 1.40 10.93
C LYS A 77 -7.20 0.31 10.29
N ASP A 78 -8.30 -0.04 10.96
CA ASP A 78 -9.24 -1.07 10.49
C ASP A 78 -9.84 -0.75 9.10
N ASP A 79 -9.87 0.52 8.71
CA ASP A 79 -10.36 0.97 7.41
C ASP A 79 -9.29 0.98 6.30
N PHE A 80 -8.00 0.81 6.61
CA PHE A 80 -6.94 1.04 5.62
C PHE A 80 -7.02 0.12 4.39
N VAL A 81 -7.14 -1.20 4.57
CA VAL A 81 -7.23 -2.13 3.44
C VAL A 81 -8.51 -1.86 2.64
N SER A 82 -9.60 -1.51 3.32
CA SER A 82 -10.84 -1.10 2.67
C SER A 82 -10.69 0.17 1.83
N LEU A 83 -9.94 1.15 2.32
CA LEU A 83 -9.65 2.38 1.59
C LEU A 83 -8.70 2.16 0.41
N LEU A 84 -7.67 1.30 0.57
CA LEU A 84 -6.79 0.88 -0.51
C LEU A 84 -7.59 0.27 -1.65
N LEU A 85 -8.43 -0.72 -1.35
CA LEU A 85 -9.24 -1.41 -2.35
C LEU A 85 -10.29 -0.50 -3.00
N ARG A 86 -10.93 0.38 -2.22
CA ARG A 86 -11.86 1.39 -2.75
C ARG A 86 -11.21 2.22 -3.86
N HIS A 87 -9.95 2.57 -3.68
CA HIS A 87 -9.21 3.47 -4.56
C HIS A 87 -8.25 2.76 -5.53
N ILE A 88 -8.27 1.41 -5.58
CA ILE A 88 -7.29 0.63 -6.35
C ILE A 88 -7.33 0.88 -7.86
N GLY A 89 -8.46 1.39 -8.39
CA GLY A 89 -8.55 1.82 -9.79
C GLY A 89 -7.58 2.95 -10.15
N THR A 90 -7.03 3.66 -9.16
CA THR A 90 -5.93 4.60 -9.39
C THR A 90 -4.60 3.86 -9.27
N SER A 91 -3.81 3.76 -10.34
CA SER A 91 -2.58 2.94 -10.39
C SER A 91 -1.58 3.27 -9.27
N ALA A 92 -1.48 4.54 -8.87
CA ALA A 92 -0.61 4.92 -7.74
C ALA A 92 -1.00 4.24 -6.41
N ILE A 93 -2.27 3.89 -6.22
CA ILE A 93 -2.76 3.18 -5.04
C ILE A 93 -2.48 1.68 -5.14
N MET A 94 -2.60 1.10 -6.34
CA MET A 94 -2.13 -0.26 -6.62
C MET A 94 -0.62 -0.40 -6.35
N ASP A 95 0.19 0.57 -6.80
CA ASP A 95 1.63 0.60 -6.53
C ASP A 95 1.93 0.68 -5.03
N LEU A 96 1.09 1.36 -4.25
CA LEU A 96 1.23 1.43 -2.80
C LEU A 96 0.99 0.06 -2.15
N LEU A 97 -0.01 -0.70 -2.61
CA LEU A 97 -0.22 -2.07 -2.17
C LEU A 97 1.01 -2.94 -2.50
N LEU A 98 1.54 -2.83 -3.71
CA LEU A 98 2.73 -3.57 -4.11
C LEU A 98 3.96 -3.20 -3.27
N ARG A 99 4.14 -1.92 -2.95
CA ARG A 99 5.20 -1.45 -2.06
C ARG A 99 5.09 -2.03 -0.65
N LEU A 100 3.88 -2.20 -0.09
CA LEU A 100 3.71 -2.88 1.19
C LEU A 100 4.16 -4.35 1.15
N LEU A 101 3.95 -5.02 0.03
CA LEU A 101 4.35 -6.42 -0.14
C LEU A 101 5.86 -6.59 -0.42
N THR A 102 6.50 -5.59 -1.05
CA THR A 102 7.86 -5.72 -1.59
C THR A 102 8.93 -4.96 -0.80
N CYS A 103 8.60 -3.81 -0.20
CA CYS A 103 9.58 -2.95 0.46
C CYS A 103 9.80 -3.28 1.94
N VAL A 104 9.09 -4.26 2.49
CA VAL A 104 9.30 -4.73 3.87
C VAL A 104 10.44 -5.75 3.86
N GLU A 105 11.67 -5.30 4.14
CA GLU A 105 12.86 -6.14 4.04
C GLU A 105 13.01 -7.15 5.19
N GLN A 106 12.61 -6.75 6.40
CA GLN A 106 12.72 -7.61 7.58
C GLN A 106 11.77 -8.81 7.47
N PRO A 107 12.27 -10.07 7.48
CA PRO A 107 11.45 -11.25 7.24
C PRO A 107 10.27 -11.39 8.21
N GLY A 108 10.49 -11.15 9.50
CA GLY A 108 9.42 -11.23 10.52
C GLY A 108 8.31 -10.19 10.29
N LEU A 109 8.68 -8.93 10.05
CA LEU A 109 7.71 -7.87 9.77
C LEU A 109 6.98 -8.11 8.44
N ARG A 110 7.67 -8.67 7.44
CA ARG A 110 7.06 -9.06 6.17
C ARG A 110 6.00 -10.14 6.39
N GLN A 111 6.32 -11.20 7.13
CA GLN A 111 5.36 -12.26 7.46
C GLN A 111 4.13 -11.68 8.18
N ASP A 112 4.35 -10.78 9.13
CA ASP A 112 3.30 -10.05 9.83
C ASP A 112 2.38 -9.25 8.89
N VAL A 113 2.95 -8.58 7.87
CA VAL A 113 2.18 -7.85 6.86
C VAL A 113 1.34 -8.81 6.02
N PHE A 114 1.90 -9.95 5.60
CA PHE A 114 1.17 -10.95 4.82
C PHE A 114 0.03 -11.57 5.63
N ASN A 115 0.28 -11.90 6.90
CA ASN A 115 -0.73 -12.42 7.82
C ASN A 115 -1.87 -11.40 8.02
N TRP A 116 -1.53 -10.13 8.26
CA TRP A 116 -2.51 -9.05 8.40
C TRP A 116 -3.35 -8.85 7.13
N LEU A 117 -2.72 -8.83 5.95
CA LEU A 117 -3.46 -8.71 4.69
C LEU A 117 -4.38 -9.92 4.44
N ASN A 118 -3.97 -11.11 4.89
CA ASN A 118 -4.78 -12.31 4.84
C ASN A 118 -5.99 -12.25 5.79
N GLU A 119 -5.80 -11.75 7.02
CA GLU A 119 -6.89 -11.48 7.98
C GLU A 119 -7.92 -10.50 7.42
N GLU A 120 -7.44 -9.47 6.70
CA GLU A 120 -8.26 -8.50 5.96
C GLU A 120 -8.91 -9.06 4.68
N LYS A 121 -8.69 -10.35 4.40
CA LYS A 121 -9.23 -11.09 3.24
C LYS A 121 -8.89 -10.43 1.91
N ILE A 122 -7.66 -9.91 1.77
CA ILE A 122 -7.25 -9.16 0.59
C ILE A 122 -7.47 -9.96 -0.69
N VAL A 123 -7.17 -11.27 -0.68
CA VAL A 123 -7.28 -12.14 -1.86
C VAL A 123 -8.73 -12.26 -2.29
N GLN A 124 -9.63 -12.61 -1.36
CA GLN A 124 -11.06 -12.76 -1.65
C GLN A 124 -11.66 -11.45 -2.14
N ARG A 125 -11.30 -10.33 -1.51
CA ARG A 125 -11.81 -9.01 -1.87
C ARG A 125 -11.31 -8.56 -3.23
N LEU A 126 -10.07 -8.86 -3.60
CA LEU A 126 -9.55 -8.61 -4.96
C LEU A 126 -10.29 -9.47 -5.99
N ILE A 127 -10.57 -10.75 -5.70
CA ILE A 127 -11.34 -11.63 -6.59
C ILE A 127 -12.75 -11.08 -6.83
N GLU A 128 -13.43 -10.61 -5.78
CA GLU A 128 -14.76 -9.99 -5.87
C GLU A 128 -14.78 -8.71 -6.75
N MET A 129 -13.62 -8.08 -6.95
CA MET A 129 -13.47 -6.91 -7.81
C MET A 129 -13.27 -7.28 -9.30
N ILE A 130 -12.92 -8.53 -9.61
CA ILE A 130 -12.79 -9.02 -10.98
C ILE A 130 -14.19 -9.42 -11.49
N HIS A 131 -14.95 -8.41 -11.90
CA HIS A 131 -16.30 -8.62 -12.43
C HIS A 131 -16.56 -7.72 -13.65
N PRO A 132 -17.28 -8.19 -14.69
CA PRO A 132 -17.57 -7.39 -15.89
C PRO A 132 -18.37 -6.10 -15.64
N SER A 133 -19.00 -5.97 -14.46
CA SER A 133 -19.77 -4.79 -14.08
C SER A 133 -18.98 -3.75 -13.26
N LYS A 134 -17.68 -3.98 -13.05
CA LYS A 134 -16.79 -3.06 -12.33
C LYS A 134 -16.06 -2.15 -13.32
N ASP A 135 -15.53 -1.03 -12.83
CA ASP A 135 -14.71 -0.13 -13.64
C ASP A 135 -13.48 -0.87 -14.20
N ASP A 136 -13.14 -0.60 -15.46
CA ASP A 136 -12.06 -1.30 -16.18
C ASP A 136 -10.71 -1.18 -15.47
N ASN A 137 -10.42 -0.03 -14.85
CA ASN A 137 -9.17 0.17 -14.10
C ASN A 137 -9.20 -0.58 -12.78
N GLN A 138 -10.33 -0.60 -12.08
CA GLN A 138 -10.48 -1.40 -10.86
C GLN A 138 -10.31 -2.88 -11.14
N HIS A 139 -10.95 -3.39 -12.21
CA HIS A 139 -10.82 -4.77 -12.65
C HIS A 139 -9.36 -5.10 -12.98
N SER A 140 -8.74 -4.31 -13.86
CA SER A 140 -7.37 -4.56 -14.33
C SER A 140 -6.35 -4.50 -13.20
N ASN A 141 -6.46 -3.50 -12.32
CA ASN A 141 -5.54 -3.34 -11.18
C ASN A 141 -5.76 -4.43 -10.12
N ALA A 142 -6.99 -4.89 -9.90
CA ALA A 142 -7.27 -6.00 -8.99
C ALA A 142 -6.67 -7.32 -9.51
N SER A 143 -6.88 -7.62 -10.80
CA SER A 143 -6.28 -8.79 -11.47
C SER A 143 -4.75 -8.76 -11.40
N GLN A 144 -4.14 -7.61 -11.70
CA GLN A 144 -2.68 -7.47 -11.63
C GLN A 144 -2.17 -7.64 -10.18
N SER A 145 -2.84 -7.03 -9.21
CA SER A 145 -2.48 -7.16 -7.79
C SER A 145 -2.52 -8.62 -7.33
N LEU A 146 -3.52 -9.40 -7.76
CA LEU A 146 -3.58 -10.83 -7.47
C LEU A 146 -2.42 -11.61 -8.10
N CYS A 147 -2.10 -11.34 -9.36
CA CYS A 147 -0.94 -11.94 -10.03
C CYS A 147 0.37 -11.62 -9.28
N ASP A 148 0.54 -10.38 -8.84
CA ASP A 148 1.72 -9.96 -8.08
C ASP A 148 1.78 -10.62 -6.69
N ILE A 149 0.65 -10.73 -5.98
CA ILE A 149 0.60 -11.46 -4.71
C ILE A 149 1.01 -12.92 -4.93
N ILE A 150 0.46 -13.62 -5.93
CA ILE A 150 0.82 -15.01 -6.25
C ILE A 150 2.33 -15.12 -6.53
N ARG A 151 2.85 -14.24 -7.38
CA ARG A 151 4.27 -14.23 -7.77
C ARG A 151 5.18 -14.03 -6.56
N LEU A 152 4.90 -12.99 -5.75
CA LEU A 152 5.70 -12.65 -4.58
C LEU A 152 5.66 -13.74 -3.51
N SER A 153 4.49 -14.32 -3.26
CA SER A 153 4.35 -15.37 -2.25
C SER A 153 5.10 -16.66 -2.67
N ARG A 154 5.13 -16.97 -3.98
CA ARG A 154 5.94 -18.08 -4.51
C ARG A 154 7.44 -17.80 -4.47
N GLU A 155 7.85 -16.59 -4.83
CA GLU A 155 9.26 -16.15 -4.70
C GLU A 155 9.73 -16.27 -3.25
N GLN A 156 8.88 -15.92 -2.28
CA GLN A 156 9.16 -16.07 -0.86
C GLN A 156 9.34 -17.54 -0.46
N MET A 157 8.45 -18.45 -0.88
CA MET A 157 8.63 -19.89 -0.61
C MET A 157 9.95 -20.45 -1.16
N MET A 158 10.39 -19.98 -2.33
CA MET A 158 11.65 -20.45 -2.94
C MET A 158 12.89 -19.95 -2.21
N GLN A 159 12.84 -18.75 -1.62
CA GLN A 159 13.93 -18.20 -0.81
C GLN A 159 14.02 -18.81 0.59
N ILE A 160 12.90 -19.37 1.08
CA ILE A 160 12.78 -19.88 2.42
C ILE A 160 12.66 -21.42 2.37
N GLN A 161 13.78 -22.10 2.10
CA GLN A 161 13.85 -23.57 2.22
C GLN A 161 13.82 -24.07 3.68
N ASP A 162 13.89 -23.18 4.68
CA ASP A 162 14.05 -23.52 6.11
C ASP A 162 13.01 -22.86 7.07
N SER A 163 11.92 -22.24 6.57
CA SER A 163 10.84 -21.77 7.47
C SER A 163 9.81 -22.87 7.71
N PRO A 164 9.45 -23.13 8.97
CA PRO A 164 8.41 -24.10 9.31
C PRO A 164 6.99 -23.62 8.96
N GLU A 165 6.77 -22.33 8.68
CA GLU A 165 5.44 -21.77 8.45
C GLU A 165 5.21 -21.33 6.99
N PRO A 166 4.11 -21.78 6.34
CA PRO A 166 3.78 -21.42 4.97
C PRO A 166 3.25 -19.97 4.87
N ASP A 167 3.54 -19.33 3.74
CA ASP A 167 2.97 -18.03 3.36
C ASP A 167 1.42 -18.10 3.38
N GLN A 168 0.80 -17.25 4.20
CA GLN A 168 -0.65 -17.29 4.43
C GLN A 168 -1.46 -16.79 3.22
N LEU A 169 -0.91 -15.86 2.42
CA LEU A 169 -1.58 -15.41 1.20
C LEU A 169 -1.57 -16.52 0.15
N LEU A 170 -0.42 -17.21 -0.03
CA LEU A 170 -0.33 -18.35 -0.93
C LEU A 170 -1.23 -19.51 -0.48
N ALA A 171 -1.24 -19.83 0.82
CA ALA A 171 -2.11 -20.88 1.37
C ALA A 171 -3.60 -20.57 1.17
N THR A 172 -3.98 -19.29 1.15
CA THR A 172 -5.34 -18.85 0.81
C THR A 172 -5.63 -18.95 -0.69
N LEU A 173 -4.63 -18.69 -1.54
CA LEU A 173 -4.76 -18.79 -3.01
C LEU A 173 -4.86 -20.24 -3.51
N GLU A 174 -4.30 -21.21 -2.79
CA GLU A 174 -4.26 -22.63 -3.18
C GLU A 174 -5.48 -23.45 -2.71
N LYS A 175 -6.43 -22.83 -2.00
CA LYS A 175 -7.68 -23.45 -1.53
C LYS A 175 -8.86 -23.11 -2.45
#